data_AF-A0A5E6NMW2-F1
#
_entry.id   AF-A0A5E6NMW2-F1
#
_cell.length_a   1.000
_cell.length_b   1.000
_cell.length_c   1.000
_cell.angle_alpha   90.00
_cell.angle_beta   90.00
_cell.angle_gamma   90.00
#
_symmetry.space_group_name_H-M   'P 1'
#
loop_
_entity.id
_entity.type
_entity.pdbx_description
1 polymer ?
#
loop_
_entity_poly.entity_id
_entity_poly.type
_entity_poly.pdbx_seq_one_letter_code
_entity_poly.pdbx_strand_id
1 'polypeptide(L)'
;MCQFQNIAPYYQDQDAHYLSCSHCELVFVAHEYHLSDVEEKLRYDKHQNKPNDSAYQVFLSQVFNPVMVHLKKGAKGLDFGCGPGPTLSLMFEKQGYQVDLFDKFYADIQKFLAISMILLPQLRW
;
A
#
# COMPACT_ATOMS: atom_id res chain seq x y z
N MET A 1 14.58 -0.76 -4.89
CA MET A 1 15.53 -1.89 -5.03
C MET A 1 16.82 -1.54 -4.33
N CYS A 2 17.49 -2.51 -3.69
CA CYS A 2 18.76 -2.32 -2.95
C CYS A 2 19.97 -1.95 -3.84
N GLN A 3 19.74 -1.63 -5.12
CA GLN A 3 20.71 -1.22 -6.14
C GLN A 3 21.79 -2.26 -6.51
N PHE A 4 21.86 -3.39 -5.80
CA PHE A 4 22.71 -4.51 -6.16
C PHE A 4 22.13 -5.31 -7.33
N GLN A 5 23.01 -5.78 -8.22
CA GLN A 5 22.66 -6.57 -9.41
C GLN A 5 22.71 -8.08 -9.18
N ASN A 6 22.94 -8.52 -7.93
CA ASN A 6 23.03 -9.94 -7.59
C ASN A 6 21.61 -10.53 -7.51
N ILE A 7 21.07 -10.86 -8.69
CA ILE A 7 19.72 -11.40 -8.87
C ILE A 7 19.83 -12.85 -9.34
N ALA A 8 19.11 -13.75 -8.68
CA ALA A 8 19.06 -15.17 -9.03
C ALA A 8 17.60 -15.64 -9.20
N PRO A 9 17.33 -16.65 -10.04
CA PRO A 9 16.04 -17.32 -10.07
C PRO A 9 15.67 -17.84 -8.68
N TYR A 10 14.42 -17.61 -8.27
CA TYR A 10 13.90 -18.04 -6.97
C TYR A 10 12.81 -19.10 -7.11
N TYR A 11 11.78 -18.82 -7.93
CA TYR A 11 10.66 -19.71 -8.15
C TYR A 11 9.99 -19.39 -9.49
N GLN A 12 9.29 -20.36 -10.08
CA GLN A 12 8.51 -20.17 -11.28
C GLN A 12 7.22 -20.99 -11.17
N ASP A 13 6.10 -20.36 -11.51
CA ASP A 13 4.86 -21.05 -11.81
C ASP A 13 4.44 -20.81 -13.27
N GLN A 14 3.19 -21.14 -13.60
CA GLN A 14 2.64 -21.00 -14.95
C GLN A 14 2.44 -19.54 -15.37
N ASP A 15 2.31 -18.62 -14.41
CA ASP A 15 1.88 -17.23 -14.63
C ASP A 15 3.06 -16.25 -14.48
N ALA A 16 4.12 -16.59 -13.73
CA ALA A 16 5.21 -15.67 -13.44
C ALA A 16 6.57 -16.32 -13.09
N HIS A 17 7.64 -15.57 -13.35
CA HIS A 17 9.00 -15.85 -12.88
C HIS A 17 9.36 -14.97 -11.69
N TYR A 18 9.73 -15.58 -10.58
CA TYR A 18 10.19 -14.91 -9.38
C TYR A 18 11.71 -14.97 -9.28
N LEU A 19 12.29 -13.82 -9.01
CA LEU A 19 13.71 -13.59 -8.82
C LEU A 19 13.96 -13.18 -7.36
N SER A 20 15.14 -13.46 -6.85
CA SER A 20 15.56 -13.00 -5.52
C SER A 20 16.87 -12.24 -5.60
N CYS A 21 16.99 -11.18 -4.80
CA CYS A 21 18.28 -10.53 -4.59
C CYS A 21 19.06 -11.28 -3.51
N SER A 22 20.24 -11.80 -3.82
CA SER A 22 21.05 -12.52 -2.82
C SER A 22 21.71 -11.61 -1.78
N HIS A 23 21.61 -10.28 -1.92
CA HIS A 23 22.13 -9.32 -0.96
C HIS A 23 21.09 -8.89 0.09
N CYS A 24 19.89 -8.52 -0.34
CA CYS A 24 18.83 -8.04 0.57
C CYS A 24 17.66 -9.01 0.72
N GLU A 25 17.75 -10.18 0.09
CA GLU A 25 16.77 -11.27 0.16
C GLU A 25 15.36 -10.91 -0.37
N LEU A 26 15.22 -9.77 -1.06
CA LEU A 26 13.95 -9.38 -1.66
C LEU A 26 13.60 -10.33 -2.81
N VAL A 27 12.44 -10.97 -2.71
CA VAL A 27 11.81 -11.72 -3.81
C VAL A 27 10.89 -10.79 -4.59
N PHE A 28 11.01 -10.79 -5.91
CA PHE A 28 10.23 -9.95 -6.82
C PHE A 28 10.01 -10.65 -8.16
N VAL A 29 8.97 -10.26 -8.88
CA VAL A 29 8.64 -10.81 -10.20
C VAL A 29 9.49 -10.15 -11.29
N ALA A 30 9.91 -10.92 -12.29
CA ALA A 30 10.68 -10.42 -13.44
C ALA A 30 9.88 -9.35 -14.24
N HIS A 31 10.59 -8.39 -14.83
CA HIS A 31 10.00 -7.16 -15.38
C HIS A 31 9.01 -7.42 -16.52
N GLU A 32 9.25 -8.45 -17.32
CA GLU A 32 8.39 -8.86 -18.42
C GLU A 32 6.99 -9.32 -17.98
N TYR A 33 6.79 -9.61 -16.69
CA TYR A 33 5.50 -9.95 -16.10
C TYR A 33 4.84 -8.77 -15.37
N HIS A 34 5.43 -7.56 -15.42
CA HIS A 34 4.82 -6.38 -14.79
C HIS A 34 3.63 -5.93 -15.62
N LEU A 35 2.51 -5.67 -14.95
CA LEU A 35 1.33 -5.10 -15.59
C LEU A 35 1.63 -3.69 -16.10
N SER A 36 1.06 -3.34 -17.25
CA SER A 36 0.98 -1.94 -17.66
C SER A 36 0.11 -1.14 -16.68
N ASP A 37 0.26 0.18 -16.66
CA ASP A 37 -0.56 1.08 -15.83
C ASP A 37 -2.07 0.87 -16.04
N VAL A 38 -2.47 0.58 -17.29
CA VAL A 38 -3.88 0.32 -17.64
C VAL A 38 -4.35 -0.99 -17.02
N GLU A 39 -3.57 -2.06 -17.15
CA GLU A 39 -3.91 -3.37 -16.57
C GLU A 39 -3.90 -3.35 -15.04
N GLU A 40 -2.93 -2.66 -14.45
CA GLU A 40 -2.84 -2.41 -13.00
C GLU A 40 -4.12 -1.73 -12.51
N LYS A 41 -4.54 -0.63 -13.16
CA LYS A 41 -5.77 0.08 -12.80
C LYS A 41 -7.02 -0.78 -12.99
N LEU A 42 -7.12 -1.52 -14.09
CA LEU A 42 -8.27 -2.42 -14.34
C LEU A 42 -8.38 -3.51 -13.26
N ARG A 43 -7.27 -3.95 -12.69
CA ARG A 43 -7.27 -4.85 -11.54
C ARG A 43 -7.76 -4.13 -10.28
N TYR A 44 -7.30 -2.91 -10.02
CA TYR A 44 -7.78 -2.10 -8.89
C TYR A 44 -9.28 -1.79 -8.94
N ASP A 45 -9.82 -1.52 -10.13
CA ASP A 45 -11.25 -1.21 -10.32
C ASP A 45 -12.18 -2.38 -9.92
N LYS A 46 -11.64 -3.59 -9.74
CA LYS A 46 -12.39 -4.76 -9.23
C LYS A 46 -12.55 -4.78 -7.71
N HIS A 47 -11.82 -3.93 -6.97
CA HIS A 47 -11.95 -3.89 -5.52
C HIS A 47 -13.29 -3.30 -5.08
N GLN A 48 -13.92 -3.94 -4.10
CA GLN A 48 -15.20 -3.51 -3.52
C GLN A 48 -15.05 -3.02 -2.09
N ASN A 49 -13.93 -2.38 -1.78
CA ASN A 49 -13.62 -1.88 -0.46
C ASN A 49 -14.59 -0.74 -0.10
N LYS A 50 -15.46 -0.97 0.88
CA LYS A 50 -16.49 -0.03 1.31
C LYS A 50 -16.21 0.43 2.74
N PRO A 51 -16.16 1.75 3.01
CA PRO A 51 -15.96 2.26 4.36
C PRO A 51 -17.00 1.82 5.38
N ASN A 52 -18.22 1.50 4.94
CA ASN A 52 -19.31 1.08 5.82
C ASN A 52 -19.39 -0.44 6.01
N ASP A 53 -18.48 -1.21 5.40
CA ASP A 53 -18.39 -2.65 5.59
C ASP A 53 -17.69 -2.94 6.93
N SER A 54 -18.42 -3.53 7.87
CA SER A 54 -17.90 -3.84 9.21
C SER A 54 -16.83 -4.93 9.19
N ALA A 55 -16.95 -5.93 8.31
CA ALA A 55 -15.94 -6.98 8.17
C ALA A 55 -14.63 -6.38 7.63
N TYR A 56 -14.74 -5.45 6.67
CA TYR A 56 -13.58 -4.74 6.15
C TYR A 56 -12.93 -3.83 7.20
N GLN A 57 -13.71 -3.10 8.01
CA GLN A 57 -13.16 -2.33 9.13
C GLN A 57 -12.47 -3.22 10.17
N VAL A 58 -13.01 -4.41 10.46
CA VAL A 58 -12.36 -5.38 11.35
C VAL A 58 -11.05 -5.88 10.77
N PHE A 59 -10.99 -6.15 9.46
CA PHE A 59 -9.75 -6.48 8.78
C PHE A 59 -8.70 -5.36 8.93
N LEU A 60 -9.08 -4.11 8.63
CA LEU A 60 -8.20 -2.94 8.76
C LEU A 60 -7.80 -2.63 10.22
N SER A 61 -8.61 -3.07 11.19
CA SER A 61 -8.30 -2.92 12.62
C SER A 61 -7.01 -3.63 13.04
N GLN A 62 -6.57 -4.65 12.29
CA GLN A 62 -5.30 -5.35 12.52
C GLN A 62 -4.08 -4.41 12.36
N VAL A 63 -4.19 -3.38 11.53
CA VAL A 63 -3.16 -2.34 11.37
C VAL A 63 -3.49 -1.10 12.20
N PHE A 64 -4.76 -0.68 12.19
CA PHE A 64 -5.18 0.54 12.88
C PHE A 64 -4.91 0.50 14.40
N ASN A 65 -5.29 -0.61 15.07
CA ASN A 65 -5.14 -0.73 16.52
C ASN A 65 -3.68 -0.62 17.01
N PRO A 66 -2.70 -1.37 16.46
CA PRO A 66 -1.32 -1.22 16.91
C PRO A 66 -0.74 0.16 16.60
N VAL A 67 -1.08 0.75 15.44
CA VAL A 67 -0.59 2.10 15.10
C VAL A 67 -1.09 3.14 16.11
N MET A 68 -2.38 3.08 16.48
CA MET A 68 -3.00 4.00 17.44
C MET A 68 -2.27 4.08 18.79
N VAL A 69 -1.66 2.99 19.25
CA VAL A 69 -0.88 2.95 20.51
C VAL A 69 0.37 3.83 20.44
N HIS A 70 0.90 4.08 19.24
CA HIS A 70 2.12 4.85 19.03
C HIS A 70 1.87 6.29 18.59
N LEU A 71 0.61 6.66 18.29
CA LEU A 71 0.28 8.01 17.82
C LEU A 71 0.17 9.00 18.99
N LYS A 72 0.85 10.14 18.83
CA LYS A 72 0.62 11.30 19.68
C LYS A 72 -0.66 12.00 19.24
N LYS A 73 -1.42 12.55 20.20
CA LYS A 73 -2.60 13.36 19.90
C LYS A 73 -2.25 14.46 18.90
N GLY A 74 -3.06 14.59 17.84
CA GLY A 74 -2.85 15.58 16.77
C GLY A 74 -1.77 15.20 15.74
N ALA A 75 -1.27 13.96 15.75
CA ALA A 75 -0.42 13.46 14.67
C ALA A 75 -1.13 13.57 13.31
N LYS A 76 -0.32 13.70 12.26
CA LYS A 76 -0.77 13.71 10.86
C LYS A 76 -0.23 12.48 10.15
N GLY A 77 -1.03 11.90 9.28
CA GLY A 77 -0.69 10.68 8.54
C GLY A 77 -0.86 10.85 7.03
N LEU A 78 -0.32 9.88 6.29
CA LEU A 78 -0.55 9.70 4.86
C LEU A 78 -1.02 8.27 4.65
N ASP A 79 -2.20 8.09 4.06
CA ASP A 79 -2.68 6.79 3.58
C ASP A 79 -2.15 6.59 2.15
N PHE A 80 -0.99 5.93 2.06
CA PHE A 80 -0.31 5.67 0.79
C PHE A 80 -0.85 4.39 0.14
N GLY A 81 -1.34 4.49 -1.09
CA GLY A 81 -2.06 3.42 -1.76
C GLY A 81 -3.50 3.28 -1.27
N CYS A 82 -4.18 4.40 -1.00
CA CYS A 82 -5.52 4.39 -0.40
C CYS A 82 -6.61 3.79 -1.32
N GLY A 83 -6.33 3.66 -2.62
CA GLY A 83 -7.27 3.14 -3.60
C GLY A 83 -8.55 3.99 -3.76
N PRO A 84 -9.59 3.44 -4.40
CA PRO A 84 -10.84 4.16 -4.68
C PRO A 84 -11.77 4.33 -3.47
N GLY A 85 -11.49 3.66 -2.34
CA GLY A 85 -12.38 3.59 -1.18
C GLY A 85 -11.61 3.75 0.14
N PRO A 86 -11.06 4.94 0.43
CA PRO A 86 -10.15 5.16 1.55
C PRO A 86 -10.91 4.96 2.87
N THR A 87 -10.74 3.80 3.49
CA THR A 87 -11.45 3.42 4.72
C THR A 87 -10.58 3.62 5.94
N LEU A 88 -9.27 3.35 5.82
CA LEU A 88 -8.33 3.46 6.93
C LEU A 88 -8.15 4.91 7.37
N SER A 89 -8.00 5.85 6.44
CA SER A 89 -7.99 7.29 6.73
C SER A 89 -9.22 7.72 7.53
N LEU A 90 -10.43 7.32 7.10
CA LEU A 90 -11.69 7.65 7.78
C LEU A 90 -11.74 7.08 9.20
N MET A 91 -11.16 5.89 9.43
CA MET A 91 -11.05 5.33 10.78
C MET A 91 -10.17 6.20 11.69
N PHE A 92 -9.04 6.71 11.17
CA PHE A 92 -8.17 7.64 11.90
C PHE A 92 -8.80 9.02 12.11
N GLU A 93 -9.48 9.56 11.11
CA GLU A 93 -10.20 10.84 11.21
C GLU A 93 -11.28 10.81 12.29
N LYS A 94 -12.00 9.67 12.44
CA LYS A 94 -12.96 9.47 13.53
C LYS A 94 -12.32 9.54 14.92
N GLN A 95 -11.03 9.29 15.05
CA GLN A 95 -10.28 9.46 16.30
C GLN A 95 -9.64 10.87 16.43
N GLY A 96 -9.88 11.76 15.47
CA GLY A 96 -9.41 13.14 15.49
C GLY A 96 -8.02 13.36 14.87
N TYR A 97 -7.51 12.41 14.07
CA TYR A 97 -6.27 12.59 13.31
C TYR A 97 -6.54 13.20 11.93
N GLN A 98 -5.56 13.94 11.40
CA GLN A 98 -5.57 14.37 10.02
C GLN A 98 -4.82 13.33 9.18
N VAL A 99 -5.45 12.80 8.13
CA VAL A 99 -4.81 11.84 7.22
C VAL A 99 -4.97 12.31 5.79
N ASP A 100 -3.85 12.58 5.14
CA ASP A 100 -3.84 12.88 3.71
C ASP A 100 -3.88 11.58 2.91
N LEU A 101 -4.38 11.66 1.68
CA LEU A 101 -4.55 10.50 0.81
C LEU A 101 -3.58 10.56 -0.36
N PHE A 102 -3.00 9.42 -0.71
CA PHE A 102 -2.28 9.28 -1.97
C PHE A 102 -2.52 7.92 -2.59
N ASP A 103 -2.80 7.92 -3.88
CA ASP A 103 -2.86 6.75 -4.72
C ASP A 103 -2.58 7.17 -6.17
N LYS A 104 -1.70 6.43 -6.85
CA LYS A 104 -1.30 6.70 -8.23
C LYS A 104 -2.49 6.88 -9.18
N PHE A 105 -3.61 6.18 -8.96
CA PHE A 105 -4.78 6.20 -9.82
C PHE A 105 -5.98 6.96 -9.23
N TYR A 106 -6.10 7.01 -7.90
CA TYR A 106 -7.33 7.49 -7.24
C TYR A 106 -7.15 8.72 -6.36
N ALA A 107 -5.91 9.12 -6.02
CA ALA A 107 -5.64 10.29 -5.19
C ALA A 107 -4.27 10.90 -5.53
N ASP A 108 -4.24 11.86 -6.45
CA ASP A 108 -3.00 12.53 -6.85
C ASP A 108 -2.56 13.59 -5.83
N ILE A 109 -1.24 13.70 -5.63
CA ILE A 109 -0.60 14.76 -4.89
C ILE A 109 -0.19 15.86 -5.89
N GLN A 110 -0.91 16.97 -5.90
CA GLN A 110 -0.31 18.26 -6.27
C GLN A 110 0.30 19.01 -5.07
N LYS A 111 0.35 18.44 -3.84
CA LYS A 111 0.63 19.24 -2.62
C LYS A 111 1.50 18.69 -1.47
N PHE A 112 2.13 17.52 -1.51
CA PHE A 112 2.70 16.90 -0.31
C PHE A 112 4.20 16.60 -0.45
N LEU A 113 5.01 17.62 -0.13
CA LEU A 113 6.46 17.49 0.09
C LEU A 113 6.87 17.73 1.55
N ALA A 114 5.93 17.72 2.51
CA ALA A 114 6.25 18.11 3.89
C ALA A 114 5.39 17.43 4.97
N ILE A 115 5.48 16.11 5.17
CA ILE A 115 4.94 15.46 6.40
C ILE A 115 5.86 14.31 6.86
N SER A 116 6.09 14.23 8.17
CA SER A 116 6.75 13.11 8.85
C SER A 116 5.91 11.83 8.71
N MET A 117 6.38 10.89 7.88
CA MET A 117 5.64 9.73 7.41
C MET A 117 5.58 8.57 8.43
N ILE A 118 4.39 8.00 8.61
CA ILE A 118 4.22 6.58 8.94
C ILE A 118 3.85 5.90 7.63
N LEU A 119 4.80 5.18 7.03
CA LEU A 119 4.58 4.38 5.82
C LEU A 119 3.93 3.06 6.23
N LEU A 120 2.72 2.81 5.74
CA LEU A 120 2.13 1.48 5.74
C LEU A 120 2.36 0.85 4.36
N PRO A 121 3.21 -0.17 4.22
CA PRO A 121 3.33 -0.88 2.96
C PRO A 121 2.11 -1.78 2.78
N GLN A 122 1.35 -1.57 1.72
CA GLN A 122 0.46 -2.61 1.20
C GLN A 122 1.22 -3.47 0.21
N LEU A 123 1.11 -4.78 0.40
CA LEU A 123 1.68 -5.82 -0.44
C LEU A 123 1.15 -5.66 -1.89
N ARG A 124 2.08 -5.51 -2.83
CA ARG A 124 1.79 -5.65 -4.26
C ARG A 124 1.57 -7.13 -4.57
N TRP A 125 0.40 -7.49 -5.11
CA TRP A 125 0.06 -8.82 -5.64
C TRP A 125 -0.22 -8.73 -7.15
#